data_AF-A0A0C3DYP4-F1
#
_entry.id   AF-A0A0C3DYP4-F1
#
_cell.length_a   1.000
_cell.length_b   1.000
_cell.length_c   1.000
_cell.angle_alpha   90.00
_cell.angle_beta   90.00
_cell.angle_gamma   90.00
#
_symmetry.space_group_name_H-M   'P 1'
#
loop_
_entity.id
_entity.type
_entity.pdbx_description
1 polymer ?
#
loop_
_entity_poly.entity_id
_entity_poly.type
_entity_poly.pdbx_seq_one_letter_code
_entity_poly.pdbx_strand_id
1 'polypeptide(L)'
;EIIERAKQLAQCDAALDPFPIKALFLDKSAMYITEAIAEHAEKGVLIPPGKYSTFIRDGVESNGTTRNMASPALAGLVLEFFYTGPSALASLFPEVFAQEVPRSVVCLAATALRAAIDEYTITGVRQDRPFKYNTYSKVYTQFVGMQAKIDANSKHAALTQKLRIHWATTGR
;
A
#
# COMPACT_ATOMS: atom_id res chain seq x y z
N GLU A 1 15.47 14.50 -15.05
CA GLU A 1 14.13 13.98 -15.37
C GLU A 1 13.39 13.42 -14.15
N ILE A 2 13.96 12.49 -13.37
CA ILE A 2 13.26 11.87 -12.22
C ILE A 2 13.19 12.79 -10.98
N ILE A 3 14.23 13.61 -10.72
CA ILE A 3 14.20 14.63 -9.64
C ILE A 3 13.19 15.76 -9.94
N GLU A 4 13.05 16.13 -11.22
CA GLU A 4 11.96 17.03 -11.66
C GLU A 4 10.58 16.38 -11.47
N ARG A 5 10.44 15.08 -11.79
CA ARG A 5 9.18 14.34 -11.56
C ARG A 5 8.84 14.12 -10.08
N ALA A 6 9.82 13.95 -9.20
CA ALA A 6 9.62 13.85 -7.76
C ALA A 6 9.28 15.21 -7.13
N LYS A 7 9.86 16.31 -7.64
CA LYS A 7 9.48 17.69 -7.27
C LYS A 7 8.08 18.05 -7.79
N GLN A 8 7.72 17.62 -9.00
CA GLN A 8 6.36 17.76 -9.55
C GLN A 8 5.33 16.97 -8.74
N LEU A 9 5.63 15.76 -8.29
CA LEU A 9 4.77 15.00 -7.36
C LEU A 9 4.53 15.73 -6.00
N ALA A 10 5.49 16.56 -5.57
CA ALA A 10 5.37 17.38 -4.36
C ALA A 10 4.72 18.76 -4.60
N GLN A 11 4.58 19.21 -5.86
CA GLN A 11 4.07 20.54 -6.23
C GLN A 11 2.82 20.54 -7.14
N CYS A 12 2.40 19.39 -7.69
CA CYS A 12 1.29 19.33 -8.63
C CYS A 12 -0.08 19.16 -7.95
N ASP A 13 -0.66 20.28 -7.53
CA ASP A 13 -2.05 20.51 -7.88
C ASP A 13 -2.11 20.71 -9.41
N ALA A 14 -2.81 19.81 -10.09
CA ALA A 14 -3.13 19.81 -11.53
C ALA A 14 -1.95 19.71 -12.54
N ALA A 15 -1.75 18.54 -13.17
CA ALA A 15 -1.74 18.37 -14.65
C ALA A 15 -0.98 17.14 -15.20
N LEU A 16 -0.19 16.38 -14.43
CA LEU A 16 0.55 15.22 -14.98
C LEU A 16 0.33 13.96 -14.15
N ASP A 17 -0.08 12.88 -14.83
CA ASP A 17 -0.40 11.58 -14.24
C ASP A 17 0.82 10.99 -13.51
N PRO A 18 0.75 10.84 -12.16
CA PRO A 18 1.87 10.37 -11.36
C PRO A 18 2.11 8.85 -11.42
N PHE A 19 1.38 8.09 -12.26
CA PHE A 19 1.41 6.63 -12.30
C PHE A 19 2.05 6.04 -13.57
N PRO A 20 3.40 6.06 -13.73
CA PRO A 20 4.03 5.62 -14.97
C PRO A 20 4.15 4.09 -15.17
N ILE A 21 3.79 3.23 -14.21
CA ILE A 21 3.99 1.76 -14.32
C ILE A 21 2.71 0.99 -14.03
N LYS A 22 1.64 1.32 -14.75
CA LYS A 22 0.29 0.78 -14.53
C LYS A 22 0.15 -0.74 -14.73
N ALA A 23 0.84 -1.32 -15.71
CA ALA A 23 0.70 -2.74 -16.07
C ALA A 23 1.39 -3.68 -15.08
N LEU A 24 2.62 -3.35 -14.65
CA LEU A 24 3.37 -4.15 -13.67
C LEU A 24 2.73 -4.05 -12.28
N PHE A 25 2.22 -2.86 -11.93
CA PHE A 25 1.56 -2.58 -10.65
C PHE A 25 0.30 -3.42 -10.47
N LEU A 26 -0.55 -3.49 -11.49
CA LEU A 26 -1.82 -4.22 -11.41
C LEU A 26 -1.65 -5.74 -11.45
N ASP A 27 -0.76 -6.29 -12.28
CA ASP A 27 -0.63 -7.75 -12.39
C ASP A 27 -0.05 -8.42 -11.13
N LYS A 28 0.93 -7.80 -10.47
CA LYS A 28 1.44 -8.34 -9.19
C LYS A 28 0.51 -8.02 -8.01
N SER A 29 -0.19 -6.88 -8.04
CA SER A 29 -1.24 -6.60 -7.04
C SER A 29 -2.37 -7.63 -7.10
N ALA A 30 -2.76 -8.05 -8.31
CA ALA A 30 -3.76 -9.08 -8.51
C ALA A 30 -3.30 -10.45 -7.96
N MET A 31 -2.02 -10.80 -8.10
CA MET A 31 -1.45 -12.03 -7.53
C MET A 31 -1.51 -12.02 -5.99
N TYR A 32 -1.01 -10.96 -5.35
CA TYR A 32 -1.03 -10.84 -3.88
C TYR A 32 -2.45 -10.76 -3.30
N ILE A 33 -3.40 -10.20 -4.05
CA ILE A 33 -4.81 -10.18 -3.65
C ILE A 33 -5.49 -11.52 -3.84
N THR A 34 -5.11 -12.29 -4.86
CA THR A 34 -5.63 -13.65 -5.03
C THR A 34 -5.14 -14.56 -3.90
N GLU A 35 -3.88 -14.42 -3.48
CA GLU A 35 -3.33 -15.10 -2.29
C GLU A 35 -4.01 -14.64 -0.99
N ALA A 36 -4.19 -13.33 -0.79
CA ALA A 36 -4.88 -12.80 0.39
C ALA A 36 -6.37 -13.21 0.42
N ILE A 37 -7.05 -13.23 -0.73
CA ILE A 37 -8.43 -13.71 -0.86
C ILE A 37 -8.49 -15.21 -0.57
N ALA A 38 -7.54 -16.02 -1.05
CA ALA A 38 -7.46 -17.45 -0.74
C ALA A 38 -7.24 -17.69 0.77
N GLU A 39 -6.33 -16.95 1.40
CA GLU A 39 -6.07 -17.01 2.84
C GLU A 39 -7.30 -16.60 3.68
N HIS A 40 -8.07 -15.60 3.21
CA HIS A 40 -9.31 -15.19 3.85
C HIS A 40 -10.48 -16.15 3.60
N ALA A 41 -10.52 -16.81 2.44
CA ALA A 41 -11.52 -17.83 2.08
C ALA A 41 -11.33 -19.13 2.88
N GLU A 42 -10.09 -19.57 3.11
CA GLU A 42 -9.77 -20.68 4.02
C GLU A 42 -10.20 -20.39 5.47
N LYS A 43 -10.23 -19.11 5.87
CA LYS A 43 -10.69 -18.65 7.19
C LYS A 43 -12.21 -18.42 7.26
N GLY A 44 -12.96 -18.70 6.19
CA GLY A 44 -14.44 -18.64 6.19
C GLY A 44 -15.04 -17.23 6.33
N VAL A 45 -14.29 -16.17 6.01
CA VAL A 45 -14.76 -14.79 6.20
C VAL A 45 -15.27 -14.21 4.87
N LEU A 46 -16.59 -14.21 4.69
CA LEU A 46 -17.27 -13.39 3.67
C LEU A 46 -17.17 -11.90 4.08
N ILE A 47 -16.34 -11.12 3.38
CA ILE A 47 -16.10 -9.71 3.73
C ILE A 47 -17.14 -8.82 3.02
N PRO A 48 -18.01 -8.10 3.76
CA PRO A 48 -18.98 -7.21 3.16
C PRO A 48 -18.31 -5.98 2.52
N PRO A 49 -18.88 -5.44 1.42
CA PRO A 49 -18.46 -4.15 0.89
C PRO A 49 -18.58 -3.07 1.98
N GLY A 50 -17.51 -2.31 2.23
CA GLY A 50 -17.47 -1.27 3.28
C GLY A 50 -16.43 -1.49 4.39
N LYS A 51 -15.91 -2.71 4.58
CA LYS A 51 -14.88 -3.02 5.60
C LYS A 51 -13.46 -2.96 5.02
N TYR A 52 -13.12 -1.85 4.40
CA TYR A 52 -11.86 -1.69 3.64
C TYR A 52 -10.59 -1.62 4.50
N SER A 53 -10.75 -1.32 5.80
CA SER A 53 -9.66 -1.25 6.76
C SER A 53 -9.17 -2.63 7.22
N THR A 54 -9.90 -3.71 6.94
CA THR A 54 -9.51 -5.06 7.40
C THR A 54 -8.36 -5.63 6.59
N PHE A 55 -8.29 -5.35 5.28
CA PHE A 55 -7.25 -5.86 4.37
C PHE A 55 -5.87 -5.23 4.56
N ILE A 56 -5.82 -4.09 5.24
CA ILE A 56 -4.59 -3.34 5.54
C ILE A 56 -4.10 -3.66 6.96
N ARG A 57 -4.91 -4.37 7.74
CA ARG A 57 -4.56 -4.83 9.09
C ARG A 57 -4.07 -6.28 9.05
N ASP A 58 -3.26 -6.63 10.04
CA ASP A 58 -2.85 -8.02 10.29
C ASP A 58 -3.46 -8.50 11.62
N GLY A 59 -4.80 -8.52 11.66
CA GLY A 59 -5.53 -8.92 12.86
C GLY A 59 -5.29 -8.06 14.10
N VAL A 60 -5.35 -8.70 15.26
CA VAL A 60 -5.26 -8.10 16.60
C VAL A 60 -4.28 -8.94 17.43
N GLU A 61 -3.37 -8.29 18.16
CA GLU A 61 -2.47 -8.95 19.11
C GLU A 61 -3.24 -9.53 20.31
N SER A 62 -2.62 -10.46 21.03
CA SER A 62 -3.18 -11.09 22.24
C SER A 62 -3.59 -10.08 23.32
N ASN A 63 -2.97 -8.90 23.34
CA ASN A 63 -3.28 -7.80 24.25
C ASN A 63 -4.42 -6.89 23.77
N GLY A 64 -5.13 -7.24 22.69
CA GLY A 64 -6.21 -6.46 22.09
C GLY A 64 -5.76 -5.33 21.14
N THR A 65 -4.46 -5.20 20.86
CA THR A 65 -3.92 -4.14 19.99
C THR A 65 -4.09 -4.50 18.52
N THR A 66 -4.79 -3.67 17.75
CA THR A 66 -4.87 -3.85 16.30
C THR A 66 -3.53 -3.60 15.62
N ARG A 67 -3.12 -4.49 14.71
CA ARG A 67 -1.95 -4.27 13.84
C ARG A 67 -2.37 -3.49 12.60
N ASN A 68 -2.26 -2.18 12.67
CA ASN A 68 -2.58 -1.30 11.54
C ASN A 68 -1.45 -1.27 10.51
N MET A 69 -1.79 -1.16 9.22
CA MET A 69 -0.81 -1.08 8.12
C MET A 69 0.20 -2.24 8.12
N ALA A 70 -0.25 -3.44 8.48
CA ALA A 70 0.60 -4.58 8.78
C ALA A 70 0.33 -5.80 7.89
N SER A 71 -0.62 -5.69 6.98
CA SER A 71 -0.98 -6.79 6.07
C SER A 71 0.23 -7.32 5.30
N PRO A 72 0.44 -8.64 5.22
CA PRO A 72 1.51 -9.24 4.41
C PRO A 72 1.45 -8.82 2.93
N ALA A 73 0.25 -8.69 2.36
CA ALA A 73 0.08 -8.22 0.98
C ALA A 73 0.59 -6.78 0.79
N LEU A 74 0.41 -5.93 1.81
CA LEU A 74 0.96 -4.57 1.80
C LEU A 74 2.49 -4.58 1.84
N ALA A 75 3.09 -5.44 2.66
CA ALA A 75 4.54 -5.61 2.72
C ALA A 75 5.11 -6.09 1.38
N GLY A 76 4.48 -7.10 0.77
CA GLY A 76 4.86 -7.62 -0.55
C GLY A 76 4.85 -6.55 -1.62
N LEU A 77 3.78 -5.73 -1.69
CA LEU A 77 3.70 -4.60 -2.61
C LEU A 77 4.80 -3.56 -2.37
N VAL A 78 5.09 -3.23 -1.11
CA VAL A 78 6.14 -2.26 -0.78
C VAL A 78 7.51 -2.75 -1.24
N LEU A 79 7.86 -4.00 -0.92
CA LEU A 79 9.17 -4.56 -1.26
C LEU A 79 9.35 -4.73 -2.77
N GLU A 80 8.33 -5.29 -3.43
CA GLU A 80 8.37 -5.53 -4.87
C GLU A 80 8.50 -4.23 -5.67
N PHE A 81 7.69 -3.21 -5.38
CA PHE A 81 7.65 -2.01 -6.23
C PHE A 81 8.70 -0.96 -5.90
N PHE A 82 9.10 -0.87 -4.63
CA PHE A 82 9.96 0.23 -4.19
C PHE A 82 11.38 -0.20 -3.89
N TYR A 83 11.64 -1.49 -3.67
CA TYR A 83 12.96 -2.00 -3.30
C TYR A 83 13.55 -3.02 -4.28
N THR A 84 12.74 -3.67 -5.13
CA THR A 84 13.25 -4.75 -5.99
C THR A 84 13.79 -4.23 -7.32
N GLY A 85 15.07 -4.51 -7.58
CA GLY A 85 15.74 -4.24 -8.86
C GLY A 85 16.58 -2.95 -8.86
N PRO A 86 17.53 -2.83 -9.80
CA PRO A 86 18.51 -1.73 -9.82
C PRO A 86 17.89 -0.34 -10.08
N SER A 87 16.69 -0.30 -10.66
CA SER A 87 15.94 0.93 -10.94
C SER A 87 14.83 1.19 -9.92
N ALA A 88 14.79 0.44 -8.81
CA ALA A 88 13.83 0.66 -7.74
C ALA A 88 14.03 2.03 -7.09
N LEU A 89 12.95 2.65 -6.60
CA LEU A 89 13.03 3.97 -5.97
C LEU A 89 13.95 3.98 -4.75
N ALA A 90 14.02 2.89 -3.99
CA ALA A 90 14.94 2.77 -2.86
C ALA A 90 16.42 2.74 -3.30
N SER A 91 16.73 2.19 -4.48
CA SER A 91 18.08 2.21 -5.05
C SER A 91 18.44 3.58 -5.61
N LEU A 92 17.46 4.29 -6.17
CA LEU A 92 17.65 5.62 -6.76
C LEU A 92 17.70 6.75 -5.71
N PHE A 93 17.02 6.57 -4.58
CA PHE A 93 16.89 7.57 -3.51
C PHE A 93 17.17 6.94 -2.13
N PRO A 94 18.38 6.39 -1.90
CA PRO A 94 18.70 5.71 -0.66
C PRO A 94 18.53 6.61 0.56
N GLU A 95 18.76 7.92 0.45
CA GLU A 95 18.54 8.89 1.52
C GLU A 95 17.09 8.96 2.02
N VAL A 96 16.12 8.63 1.16
CA VAL A 96 14.69 8.61 1.49
C VAL A 96 14.24 7.25 2.04
N PHE A 97 14.84 6.16 1.56
CA PHE A 97 14.38 4.78 1.79
C PHE A 97 15.27 3.95 2.73
N ALA A 98 16.46 4.41 3.10
CA ALA A 98 17.44 3.60 3.83
C ALA A 98 17.05 3.31 5.28
N GLN A 99 16.43 4.26 5.98
CA GLN A 99 16.12 4.12 7.40
C GLN A 99 14.79 3.42 7.63
N GLU A 100 13.76 3.83 6.90
CA GLU A 100 12.40 3.31 7.00
C GLU A 100 11.66 3.55 5.68
N VAL A 101 10.69 2.70 5.35
CA VAL A 101 9.80 2.95 4.22
C VAL A 101 9.00 4.24 4.47
N PRO A 102 8.95 5.20 3.53
CA PRO A 102 8.16 6.42 3.70
C PRO A 102 6.67 6.14 3.93
N ARG A 103 6.03 6.89 4.82
CA ARG A 103 4.58 6.76 5.10
C ARG A 103 3.71 6.93 3.84
N SER A 104 4.09 7.85 2.96
CA SER A 104 3.42 8.08 1.67
C SER A 104 3.48 6.84 0.76
N VAL A 105 4.60 6.12 0.75
CA VAL A 105 4.77 4.86 0.01
C VAL A 105 3.86 3.77 0.58
N VAL A 106 3.76 3.66 1.90
CA VAL A 106 2.81 2.73 2.54
C VAL A 106 1.37 3.05 2.18
N CYS A 107 0.98 4.34 2.19
CA CYS A 107 -0.37 4.76 1.80
C CYS A 107 -0.66 4.50 0.32
N LEU A 108 0.34 4.70 -0.54
CA LEU A 108 0.24 4.41 -1.97
C LEU A 108 0.08 2.91 -2.25
N ALA A 109 0.87 2.06 -1.59
CA ALA A 109 0.74 0.60 -1.68
C ALA A 109 -0.61 0.12 -1.10
N ALA A 110 -1.10 0.72 -0.02
CA ALA A 110 -2.44 0.44 0.51
C ALA A 110 -3.54 0.82 -0.49
N THR A 111 -3.34 1.90 -1.24
CA THR A 111 -4.26 2.36 -2.29
C THR A 111 -4.25 1.40 -3.49
N ALA A 112 -3.08 0.89 -3.86
CA ALA A 112 -2.90 -0.16 -4.86
C ALA A 112 -3.65 -1.44 -4.49
N LEU A 113 -3.45 -1.89 -3.25
CA LEU A 113 -4.12 -3.07 -2.72
C LEU A 113 -5.64 -2.87 -2.77
N ARG A 114 -6.11 -1.67 -2.41
CA ARG A 114 -7.53 -1.36 -2.51
C ARG A 114 -8.06 -1.39 -3.94
N ALA A 115 -7.31 -0.82 -4.89
CA ALA A 115 -7.72 -0.81 -6.28
C ALA A 115 -7.86 -2.21 -6.85
N ALA A 116 -6.91 -3.08 -6.55
CA ALA A 116 -6.97 -4.45 -7.02
C ALA A 116 -8.01 -5.29 -6.25
N ILE A 117 -8.45 -4.90 -5.03
CA ILE A 117 -9.67 -5.48 -4.40
C ILE A 117 -10.93 -5.05 -5.16
N ASP A 118 -10.99 -3.79 -5.62
CA ASP A 118 -12.12 -3.26 -6.38
C ASP A 118 -12.33 -3.99 -7.72
N GLU A 119 -11.29 -4.64 -8.26
CA GLU A 119 -11.39 -5.51 -9.44
C GLU A 119 -12.28 -6.75 -9.18
N TYR A 120 -12.39 -7.22 -7.94
CA TYR A 120 -13.12 -8.45 -7.59
C TYR A 120 -14.48 -8.20 -6.92
N THR A 121 -14.76 -6.97 -6.44
CA THR A 121 -15.83 -6.74 -5.45
C THR A 121 -17.26 -6.91 -5.97
N ILE A 122 -17.49 -6.85 -7.28
CA ILE A 122 -18.86 -6.90 -7.85
C ILE A 122 -19.26 -8.32 -8.26
N THR A 123 -18.36 -9.03 -8.94
CA THR A 123 -18.69 -10.32 -9.57
C THR A 123 -17.98 -11.50 -8.92
N GLY A 124 -17.04 -11.26 -7.99
CA GLY A 124 -16.14 -12.29 -7.47
C GLY A 124 -15.09 -12.76 -8.49
N VAL A 125 -15.10 -12.20 -9.71
CA VAL A 125 -14.17 -12.49 -10.79
C VAL A 125 -13.40 -11.21 -11.13
N ARG A 126 -12.09 -11.31 -11.34
CA ARG A 126 -11.24 -10.16 -11.71
C ARG A 126 -11.84 -9.40 -12.89
N GLN A 127 -12.15 -8.13 -12.69
CA GLN A 127 -12.49 -7.18 -13.73
C GLN A 127 -11.30 -6.26 -13.94
N ASP A 128 -10.83 -6.10 -15.18
CA ASP A 128 -9.80 -5.11 -15.47
C ASP A 128 -10.34 -3.71 -15.15
N ARG A 129 -9.75 -3.06 -14.14
CA ARG A 129 -10.11 -1.69 -13.75
C ARG A 129 -8.88 -0.80 -13.83
N PRO A 130 -8.97 0.32 -14.54
CA PRO A 130 -7.82 1.19 -14.66
C PRO A 130 -7.54 1.87 -13.32
N PHE A 131 -6.35 1.64 -12.76
CA PHE A 131 -5.82 2.42 -11.65
C PHE A 131 -5.55 3.86 -12.11
N LYS A 132 -6.46 4.78 -11.80
CA LYS A 132 -6.43 6.18 -12.23
C LYS A 132 -6.46 7.13 -11.04
N TYR A 133 -5.74 8.24 -11.15
CA TYR A 133 -5.71 9.30 -10.14
C TYR A 133 -7.11 9.77 -9.73
N ASN A 134 -7.97 10.13 -10.70
CA ASN A 134 -9.33 10.63 -10.42
C ASN A 134 -10.22 9.64 -9.65
N THR A 135 -9.89 8.34 -9.72
CA THR A 135 -10.62 7.28 -9.03
C THR A 135 -10.05 7.03 -7.63
N TYR A 136 -8.72 6.97 -7.50
CA TYR A 136 -8.05 6.50 -6.29
C TYR A 136 -7.39 7.58 -5.43
N SER A 137 -7.35 8.84 -5.87
CA SER A 137 -6.83 9.96 -5.07
C SER A 137 -7.57 10.09 -3.74
N LYS A 138 -8.91 9.97 -3.75
CA LYS A 138 -9.73 9.99 -2.53
C LYS A 138 -9.37 8.84 -1.58
N VAL A 139 -9.08 7.65 -2.12
CA VAL A 139 -8.67 6.48 -1.33
C VAL A 139 -7.29 6.70 -0.72
N TYR A 140 -6.35 7.25 -1.49
CA TYR A 140 -5.04 7.63 -0.98
C TYR A 140 -5.14 8.65 0.17
N THR A 141 -5.92 9.72 0.00
CA THR A 141 -6.16 10.72 1.06
C THR A 141 -6.78 10.11 2.31
N GLN A 142 -7.68 9.12 2.16
CA GLN A 142 -8.23 8.37 3.30
C GLN A 142 -7.14 7.59 4.05
N PHE A 143 -6.21 6.94 3.34
CA PHE A 143 -5.09 6.24 3.98
C PHE A 143 -4.10 7.19 4.64
N VAL A 144 -3.83 8.35 4.05
CA VAL A 144 -3.04 9.41 4.70
C VAL A 144 -3.72 9.88 5.99
N GLY A 145 -5.04 10.13 5.96
CA GLY A 145 -5.79 10.48 7.16
C GLY A 145 -5.80 9.37 8.22
N MET A 146 -5.79 8.10 7.81
CA MET A 146 -5.63 6.96 8.71
C MET A 146 -4.23 6.90 9.33
N GLN A 147 -3.18 7.12 8.54
CA GLN A 147 -1.81 7.18 9.02
C GLN A 147 -1.63 8.30 10.05
N ALA A 148 -2.21 9.47 9.82
CA ALA A 148 -2.18 10.58 10.78
C ALA A 148 -2.83 10.19 12.13
N LYS A 149 -3.94 9.44 12.11
CA LYS A 149 -4.57 8.93 13.33
C LYS A 149 -3.72 7.88 14.05
N ILE A 150 -3.01 7.03 13.30
CA ILE A 150 -2.06 6.06 13.83
C ILE A 150 -0.89 6.79 14.51
N ASP A 151 -0.32 7.79 13.83
CA ASP A 151 0.82 8.57 14.30
C ASP A 151 0.48 9.39 15.57
N ALA A 152 -0.77 9.83 15.71
CA ALA A 152 -1.26 10.51 16.91
C ALA A 152 -1.32 9.60 18.16
N ASN A 153 -1.22 8.28 18.00
CA ASN A 153 -1.16 7.33 19.11
C ASN A 153 0.26 6.75 19.21
N SER A 154 1.01 7.11 20.25
CA SER A 154 2.42 6.73 20.41
C SER A 154 2.70 5.22 20.31
N LYS A 155 1.80 4.39 20.86
CA LYS A 155 1.90 2.92 20.78
C LYS A 155 1.76 2.44 19.34
N HIS A 156 0.74 2.90 18.62
CA HIS A 156 0.53 2.49 17.23
C HIS A 156 1.54 3.11 16.26
N ALA A 157 2.01 4.32 16.53
CA ALA A 157 3.11 4.96 15.80
C ALA A 157 4.40 4.12 15.88
N ALA A 158 4.77 3.67 17.09
CA ALA A 158 5.95 2.83 17.28
C ALA A 158 5.82 1.47 16.57
N LEU A 159 4.65 0.84 16.59
CA LEU A 159 4.41 -0.43 15.89
C LEU A 159 4.53 -0.29 14.37
N THR A 160 3.88 0.73 13.81
CA THR A 160 3.95 0.97 12.36
C THR A 160 5.33 1.44 11.91
N GLN A 161 6.06 2.17 12.74
CA GLN A 161 7.47 2.50 12.47
C GLN A 161 8.35 1.24 12.42
N LYS A 162 8.20 0.33 13.39
CA LYS A 162 8.95 -0.95 13.39
C LYS A 162 8.73 -1.74 12.10
N LEU A 163 7.49 -1.80 11.61
CA LEU A 163 7.17 -2.45 10.33
C LEU A 163 7.90 -1.78 9.16
N ARG A 164 7.85 -0.45 9.07
CA ARG A 164 8.51 0.30 7.99
C ARG A 164 10.04 0.17 8.02
N ILE A 165 10.65 0.12 9.20
CA ILE A 165 12.08 -0.16 9.34
C ILE A 165 12.40 -1.60 8.90
N HIS A 166 11.57 -2.55 9.31
CA HIS A 166 11.73 -3.96 8.94
C HIS A 166 11.66 -4.15 7.42
N TRP A 167 10.69 -3.54 6.74
CA TRP A 167 10.58 -3.59 5.28
C TRP A 167 11.77 -2.92 4.58
N ALA A 168 12.19 -1.74 5.04
CA ALA A 168 13.37 -1.06 4.49
C ALA A 168 14.67 -1.86 4.67
N THR A 169 14.74 -2.67 5.73
CA THR A 169 15.88 -3.56 5.98
C THR A 169 15.80 -4.82 5.14
N THR A 170 14.61 -5.36 4.93
CA THR A 170 14.39 -6.57 4.13
C THR A 170 14.59 -6.31 2.63
N GLY A 171 14.24 -5.12 2.15
CA GLY A 171 14.39 -4.75 0.74
C GLY A 171 15.78 -4.29 0.31
N ARG A 172 16.76 -4.28 1.23
CA ARG A 172 18.16 -3.98 0.94
C ARG A 172 18.93 -5.29 0.74
#